data_AF-A0A535TV66-F1
#
_entry.id   AF-A0A535TV66-F1
#
_cell.length_a   1.000
_cell.length_b   1.000
_cell.length_c   1.000
_cell.angle_alpha   90.00
_cell.angle_beta   90.00
_cell.angle_gamma   90.00
#
_symmetry.space_group_name_H-M   'P 1'
#
loop_
_entity.id
_entity.type
_entity.pdbx_description
1 polymer ?
#
loop_
_entity_poly.entity_id
_entity_poly.type
_entity_poly.pdbx_seq_one_letter_code
_entity_poly.pdbx_strand_id
1 'polypeptide(L)'
;MPTLMLVFALAIDIATLQMQKLRLRYAVDLATVTAATAVDSEFYSRTGRLQLDPDAATATTREYLVRNLGGLPDISAPAAIASGADITVINRVPALDPYTGMTLDRPAVCARIHVPHRFSVLGWIGIRAVELTVAANAEIRI
;
A
#
# COMPACT_ATOMS: atom_id res chain seq x y z
N MET A 1 -25.94 26.48 16.75
CA MET A 1 -24.58 26.88 16.31
C MET A 1 -23.50 25.85 16.63
N PRO A 2 -23.36 25.28 17.85
CA PRO A 2 -22.26 24.32 18.13
C PRO A 2 -22.38 23.01 17.33
N THR A 3 -23.62 22.58 17.04
CA THR A 3 -23.88 21.41 16.21
C THR A 3 -23.42 21.57 14.76
N LEU A 4 -23.62 22.75 14.17
CA LEU A 4 -23.16 23.03 12.80
C LEU A 4 -21.63 23.01 12.71
N MET A 5 -20.94 23.61 13.68
CA MET A 5 -19.46 23.57 13.72
C MET A 5 -18.93 22.15 13.84
N LEU A 6 -19.56 21.30 14.65
CA LEU A 6 -19.20 19.89 14.76
C LEU A 6 -19.39 19.12 13.44
N VAL A 7 -20.50 19.35 12.75
CA VAL A 7 -20.78 18.72 11.44
C VAL A 7 -19.75 19.15 10.40
N PHE A 8 -19.39 20.44 10.37
CA PHE A 8 -18.34 20.93 9.46
C PHE A 8 -16.97 20.34 9.79
N ALA A 9 -16.58 20.30 11.06
CA ALA A 9 -15.33 19.67 11.49
C ALA A 9 -15.24 18.20 11.05
N LEU A 10 -16.31 17.45 11.28
CA LEU A 10 -16.42 16.05 10.85
C LEU A 10 -16.30 15.91 9.33
N ALA A 11 -16.99 16.75 8.56
CA ALA A 11 -16.94 16.70 7.10
C ALA A 11 -15.52 16.98 6.57
N ILE A 12 -14.82 17.95 7.15
CA ILE A 12 -13.44 18.28 6.80
C ILE A 12 -12.52 17.08 7.10
N ASP A 13 -12.58 16.54 8.31
CA ASP A 13 -11.71 15.42 8.69
C ASP A 13 -11.99 14.16 7.86
N ILE A 14 -13.25 13.84 7.58
CA ILE A 14 -13.60 12.74 6.67
C ILE A 14 -13.01 12.97 5.27
N ALA A 15 -13.13 14.18 4.73
CA ALA A 15 -12.57 14.50 3.42
C ALA A 15 -11.05 14.34 3.39
N THR A 16 -10.35 14.81 4.44
CA THR A 16 -8.89 14.64 4.55
C THR A 16 -8.49 13.17 4.68
N LEU A 17 -9.24 12.37 5.45
CA LEU A 17 -8.99 10.94 5.62
C LEU A 17 -9.16 10.18 4.31
N GLN A 18 -10.22 10.46 3.55
CA GLN A 18 -10.43 9.83 2.23
C GLN A 18 -9.31 10.19 1.25
N MET A 19 -8.91 11.48 1.23
CA MET A 19 -7.79 11.92 0.39
C MET A 19 -6.47 11.25 0.78
N GLN A 20 -6.18 11.12 2.07
CA GLN A 20 -4.99 10.42 2.55
C GLN A 20 -5.03 8.94 2.21
N LYS A 21 -6.17 8.27 2.40
CA LYS A 21 -6.35 6.87 2.01
C LYS A 21 -6.08 6.64 0.52
N LEU A 22 -6.55 7.54 -0.35
CA LEU A 22 -6.29 7.47 -1.80
C LEU A 22 -4.81 7.68 -2.13
N ARG A 23 -4.15 8.66 -1.52
CA ARG A 23 -2.71 8.90 -1.69
C ARG A 23 -1.86 7.72 -1.24
N LEU A 24 -2.19 7.15 -0.08
CA LEU A 24 -1.54 5.94 0.42
C LEU A 24 -1.77 4.77 -0.54
N ARG A 25 -3.01 4.56 -0.99
CA ARG A 25 -3.32 3.48 -1.94
C ARG A 25 -2.51 3.62 -3.22
N TYR A 26 -2.42 4.83 -3.78
CA TYR A 26 -1.59 5.10 -4.93
C TYR A 26 -0.10 4.82 -4.67
N ALA A 27 0.43 5.19 -3.51
CA ALA A 27 1.82 4.92 -3.14
C ALA A 27 2.13 3.42 -3.04
N VAL A 28 1.21 2.61 -2.47
CA VAL A 28 1.38 1.15 -2.39
C VAL A 28 1.18 0.52 -3.77
N ASP A 29 0.18 0.95 -4.55
CA ASP A 29 -0.05 0.45 -5.91
C ASP A 29 1.17 0.69 -6.82
N LEU A 30 1.80 1.87 -6.76
CA LEU A 30 3.02 2.13 -7.52
C LEU A 30 4.19 1.22 -7.09
N ALA A 31 4.31 0.95 -5.80
CA ALA A 31 5.36 0.08 -5.28
C ALA A 31 5.16 -1.37 -5.72
N THR A 32 3.93 -1.89 -5.65
CA THR A 32 3.60 -3.25 -6.09
C THR A 32 3.74 -3.39 -7.59
N VAL A 33 3.30 -2.42 -8.39
CA VAL A 33 3.49 -2.41 -9.86
C VAL A 33 4.95 -2.44 -10.22
N THR A 34 5.79 -1.67 -9.53
CA THR A 34 7.24 -1.68 -9.80
C THR A 34 7.85 -3.02 -9.40
N ALA A 35 7.47 -3.57 -8.25
CA ALA A 35 7.93 -4.89 -7.82
C ALA A 35 7.46 -6.04 -8.73
N ALA A 36 6.31 -5.90 -9.39
CA ALA A 36 5.83 -6.86 -10.38
C ALA A 36 6.71 -6.91 -11.66
N THR A 37 7.71 -6.03 -11.79
CA THR A 37 8.72 -6.11 -12.85
C THR A 37 9.97 -6.91 -12.45
N ALA A 38 10.09 -7.34 -11.19
CA ALA A 38 11.18 -8.16 -10.69
C ALA A 38 11.01 -9.63 -11.12
N VAL A 39 11.11 -9.88 -12.43
CA VAL A 39 10.99 -11.20 -13.03
C VAL A 39 12.25 -12.02 -12.77
N ASP A 40 12.09 -13.28 -12.38
CA ASP A 40 13.17 -14.25 -12.32
C ASP A 40 13.59 -14.65 -13.74
N SER A 41 14.59 -13.95 -14.27
CA SER A 41 15.12 -14.19 -15.62
C SER A 41 15.77 -15.57 -15.76
N GLU A 42 16.37 -16.09 -14.68
CA GLU A 42 17.04 -17.39 -14.72
C GLU A 42 16.01 -18.53 -14.81
N PHE A 43 14.92 -18.44 -14.05
CA PHE A 43 13.79 -19.36 -14.15
C PHE A 43 13.08 -19.25 -15.50
N TYR A 44 12.89 -18.04 -16.01
CA TYR A 44 12.31 -17.81 -17.33
C TYR A 44 13.15 -18.44 -18.45
N SER A 45 14.47 -18.23 -18.44
CA SER A 45 15.36 -18.80 -19.46
C SER A 45 15.39 -20.33 -19.48
N ARG A 46 15.20 -20.97 -18.32
CA ARG A 46 15.22 -22.43 -18.17
C ARG A 46 13.89 -23.11 -18.48
N THR A 47 12.77 -22.46 -18.13
CA THR A 47 11.44 -23.10 -18.16
C THR A 47 10.47 -22.47 -19.17
N GLY A 48 10.79 -21.29 -19.68
CA GLY A 48 9.89 -20.49 -20.52
C GLY A 48 8.68 -19.93 -19.78
N ARG A 49 8.60 -20.07 -18.45
CA ARG A 49 7.49 -19.61 -17.62
C ARG A 49 7.86 -18.34 -16.86
N LEU A 50 6.95 -17.37 -16.82
CA LEU A 50 7.12 -16.15 -16.06
C LEU A 50 6.92 -16.43 -14.56
N GLN A 51 7.87 -15.97 -13.77
CA GLN A 51 7.84 -16.04 -12.32
C GLN A 51 8.48 -14.77 -11.75
N LEU A 52 8.00 -14.30 -10.60
CA LEU A 52 8.66 -13.23 -9.86
C LEU A 52 9.77 -13.80 -8.99
N ASP A 53 10.89 -13.10 -8.92
CA ASP A 53 11.91 -13.31 -7.90
C ASP A 53 11.36 -12.78 -6.56
N PRO A 54 11.09 -13.65 -5.56
CA PRO A 54 10.49 -13.23 -4.30
C PRO A 54 11.34 -12.23 -3.52
N ASP A 55 12.66 -12.40 -3.54
CA ASP A 55 13.58 -11.56 -2.77
C ASP A 55 13.72 -10.19 -3.44
N ALA A 56 13.93 -10.17 -4.76
CA ALA A 56 14.01 -8.92 -5.52
C ALA A 56 12.68 -8.15 -5.52
N ALA A 57 11.54 -8.85 -5.65
CA ALA A 57 10.22 -8.22 -5.59
C ALA A 57 9.94 -7.64 -4.19
N THR A 58 10.30 -8.34 -3.12
CA THR A 58 10.11 -7.85 -1.74
C THR A 58 11.01 -6.64 -1.46
N ALA A 59 12.29 -6.70 -1.84
CA ALA A 59 13.22 -5.59 -1.71
C ALA A 59 12.75 -4.35 -2.48
N THR A 60 12.36 -4.54 -3.75
CA THR A 60 11.85 -3.46 -4.62
C THR A 60 10.59 -2.84 -4.04
N THR A 61 9.67 -3.65 -3.52
CA THR A 61 8.44 -3.15 -2.87
C THR A 61 8.78 -2.24 -1.70
N ARG A 62 9.70 -2.66 -0.82
CA ARG A 62 10.10 -1.87 0.35
C ARG A 62 10.80 -0.58 -0.04
N GLU A 63 11.73 -0.63 -1.00
CA GLU A 63 12.42 0.55 -1.50
C GLU A 63 11.44 1.60 -2.05
N TYR A 64 10.54 1.17 -2.93
CA TYR A 64 9.56 2.06 -3.54
C TYR A 64 8.50 2.53 -2.54
N LEU A 65 8.13 1.72 -1.53
CA LEU A 65 7.29 2.19 -0.44
C LEU A 65 7.95 3.33 0.33
N VAL A 66 9.22 3.22 0.70
CA VAL A 66 9.94 4.32 1.38
C VAL A 66 9.94 5.57 0.52
N ARG A 67 10.26 5.44 -0.77
CA ARG A 67 10.30 6.56 -1.72
C ARG A 67 8.94 7.22 -1.91
N ASN A 68 7.90 6.43 -2.15
CA ASN A 68 6.55 6.93 -2.43
C ASN A 68 5.94 7.57 -1.19
N LEU A 69 6.09 6.94 -0.01
CA LEU A 69 5.61 7.48 1.25
C LEU A 69 6.38 8.74 1.68
N GLY A 70 7.68 8.82 1.41
CA GLY A 70 8.49 10.01 1.67
C GLY A 70 8.07 11.25 0.85
N GLY A 71 7.38 11.04 -0.27
CA GLY A 71 6.80 12.12 -1.09
C GLY A 71 5.41 12.58 -0.64
N LEU A 72 4.80 11.92 0.35
CA LEU A 72 3.47 12.27 0.84
C LEU A 72 3.54 13.23 2.04
N PRO A 73 2.63 14.23 2.11
CA PRO A 73 2.50 15.05 3.31
C PRO A 73 2.00 14.20 4.48
N ASP A 74 2.35 14.62 5.69
CA ASP A 74 1.86 14.05 6.96
C ASP A 74 2.29 12.59 7.25
N ILE A 75 3.28 12.07 6.52
CA ILE A 75 3.93 10.80 6.82
C ILE A 75 5.21 11.04 7.65
N SER A 76 5.17 10.69 8.92
CA SER A 76 6.28 10.95 9.85
C SER A 76 7.41 9.92 9.81
N ALA A 77 7.13 8.68 9.42
CA ALA A 77 8.14 7.60 9.42
C ALA A 77 8.00 6.63 8.23
N PRO A 78 8.29 7.08 6.98
CA PRO A 78 8.20 6.25 5.77
C PRO A 78 8.97 4.92 5.88
N ALA A 79 10.20 4.97 6.40
CA ALA A 79 11.07 3.80 6.57
C ALA A 79 10.48 2.78 7.56
N ALA A 80 9.93 3.24 8.68
CA ALA A 80 9.30 2.36 9.66
C ALA A 80 8.06 1.68 9.07
N ILE A 81 7.21 2.45 8.38
CA ILE A 81 6.00 1.93 7.71
C ILE A 81 6.37 0.88 6.66
N ALA A 82 7.35 1.17 5.79
CA ALA A 82 7.79 0.22 4.77
C ALA A 82 8.43 -1.04 5.40
N SER A 83 9.15 -0.89 6.51
CA SER A 83 9.76 -2.02 7.21
C SER A 83 8.73 -2.95 7.87
N GLY A 84 7.61 -2.38 8.35
CA GLY A 84 6.48 -3.10 8.92
C GLY A 84 5.40 -3.50 7.90
N ALA A 85 5.64 -3.28 6.61
CA ALA A 85 4.70 -3.68 5.56
C ALA A 85 4.62 -5.20 5.44
N ASP A 86 3.40 -5.72 5.38
CA ASP A 86 3.15 -7.11 5.01
C ASP A 86 3.28 -7.21 3.49
N ILE A 87 4.18 -8.06 3.00
CA ILE A 87 4.41 -8.26 1.56
C ILE A 87 4.37 -9.74 1.28
N THR A 88 3.57 -10.15 0.30
CA THR A 88 3.46 -11.53 -0.17
C THR A 88 3.68 -11.57 -1.67
N VAL A 89 4.61 -12.42 -2.11
CA VAL A 89 4.83 -12.69 -3.54
C VAL A 89 4.16 -14.02 -3.88
N ILE A 90 3.24 -14.00 -4.83
CA ILE A 90 2.45 -15.15 -5.26
C ILE A 90 2.90 -15.55 -6.65
N ASN A 91 3.56 -16.70 -6.76
CA ASN A 91 3.99 -17.27 -8.04
C ASN A 91 3.09 -18.42 -8.53
N ARG A 92 2.37 -19.07 -7.61
CA ARG A 92 1.44 -20.17 -7.93
C ARG A 92 0.04 -19.59 -8.11
N VAL A 93 -0.43 -19.56 -9.35
CA VAL A 93 -1.75 -19.05 -9.74
C VAL A 93 -2.58 -20.12 -10.46
N PRO A 94 -3.92 -20.08 -10.40
CA PRO A 94 -4.75 -19.05 -9.76
C PRO A 94 -4.67 -19.05 -8.23
N ALA A 95 -4.78 -17.88 -7.62
CA ALA A 95 -4.69 -17.68 -6.16
C ALA A 95 -5.57 -16.51 -5.70
N LEU A 96 -5.73 -16.35 -4.39
CA LEU A 96 -6.40 -15.20 -3.79
C LEU A 96 -5.36 -14.27 -3.16
N ASP A 97 -5.53 -12.96 -3.36
CA ASP A 97 -4.77 -11.95 -2.63
C ASP A 97 -5.11 -12.04 -1.12
N PRO A 98 -4.12 -12.25 -0.23
CA PRO A 98 -4.34 -12.42 1.21
C PRO A 98 -4.84 -11.15 1.90
N TYR A 99 -4.76 -9.98 1.26
CA TYR A 99 -5.12 -8.69 1.84
C TYR A 99 -6.40 -8.10 1.25
N THR A 100 -6.62 -8.26 -0.05
CA THR A 100 -7.81 -7.71 -0.73
C THR A 100 -8.88 -8.76 -1.04
N GLY A 101 -8.52 -10.05 -1.04
CA GLY A 101 -9.40 -11.14 -1.44
C GLY A 101 -9.67 -11.23 -2.95
N MET A 102 -9.00 -10.41 -3.78
CA MET A 102 -9.14 -10.47 -5.23
C MET A 102 -8.48 -11.72 -5.80
N THR A 103 -9.10 -12.31 -6.82
CA THR A 103 -8.52 -13.42 -7.57
C THR A 103 -7.35 -12.92 -8.42
N LEU A 104 -6.26 -13.68 -8.38
CA LEU A 104 -5.04 -13.47 -9.14
C LEU A 104 -4.90 -14.59 -10.16
N ASP A 105 -4.79 -14.23 -11.42
CA ASP A 105 -4.63 -15.16 -12.55
C ASP A 105 -3.18 -15.25 -13.01
N ARG A 106 -2.33 -14.32 -12.56
CA ARG A 106 -0.91 -14.22 -12.91
C ARG A 106 -0.04 -14.03 -11.67
N PRO A 107 1.25 -14.40 -11.72
CA PRO A 107 2.18 -14.11 -10.64
C PRO A 107 2.09 -12.64 -10.22
N ALA A 108 2.02 -12.38 -8.92
CA ALA A 108 1.70 -11.07 -8.39
C ALA A 108 2.46 -10.75 -7.11
N VAL A 109 2.60 -9.45 -6.85
CA VAL A 109 3.05 -8.92 -5.56
C VAL A 109 1.85 -8.29 -4.86
N CYS A 110 1.58 -8.75 -3.64
CA CYS A 110 0.57 -8.19 -2.75
C CYS A 110 1.28 -7.48 -1.60
N ALA A 111 0.82 -6.29 -1.23
CA ALA A 111 1.37 -5.53 -0.11
C ALA A 111 0.26 -4.91 0.74
N ARG A 112 0.49 -4.80 2.04
CA ARG A 112 -0.37 -4.09 3.00
C ARG A 112 0.48 -3.28 3.97
N ILE A 113 0.08 -2.03 4.17
CA ILE A 113 0.71 -1.11 5.11
C ILE A 113 -0.28 -0.61 6.15
N HIS A 114 0.27 -0.23 7.29
CA HIS A 114 -0.44 0.36 8.42
C HIS A 114 0.14 1.76 8.69
N VAL A 115 -0.69 2.78 8.63
CA VAL A 115 -0.24 4.18 8.73
C VAL A 115 -1.08 4.92 9.78
N PRO A 116 -0.46 5.49 10.82
CA PRO A 116 -1.18 6.33 11.76
C PRO A 116 -1.60 7.64 11.10
N HIS A 117 -2.89 7.94 11.10
CA HIS A 117 -3.47 9.21 10.66
C HIS A 117 -3.91 10.02 11.87
N ARG A 118 -3.52 11.29 11.91
CA ARG A 118 -3.92 12.24 12.96
C ARG A 118 -5.00 13.14 12.40
N PHE A 119 -6.10 13.28 13.12
CA PHE A 119 -7.17 14.20 12.75
C PHE A 119 -6.73 15.65 12.93
N SER A 120 -7.21 16.53 12.05
CA SER A 120 -6.89 17.94 12.12
C SER A 120 -7.81 18.66 13.09
N VAL A 121 -9.11 18.74 12.76
CA VAL A 121 -10.07 19.56 13.51
C VAL A 121 -10.61 18.80 14.73
N LEU A 122 -10.95 17.53 14.54
CA LEU A 122 -11.35 16.61 15.60
C LEU A 122 -10.20 16.28 16.57
N GLY A 123 -8.95 16.45 16.13
CA GLY A 123 -7.75 16.36 16.96
C GLY A 123 -7.77 17.35 18.13
N TRP A 124 -8.30 18.55 17.91
CA TRP A 124 -8.39 19.59 18.93
C TRP A 124 -9.42 19.31 20.03
N ILE A 125 -10.42 18.47 19.75
CA ILE A 125 -11.45 18.07 20.73
C ILE A 125 -11.17 16.69 21.37
N GLY A 126 -9.96 16.14 21.16
CA GLY A 126 -9.48 14.94 21.87
C GLY A 126 -9.44 13.65 21.04
N ILE A 127 -9.87 13.65 19.78
CA ILE A 127 -9.79 12.47 18.90
C ILE A 127 -8.42 12.44 18.22
N ARG A 128 -7.46 11.70 18.79
CA ARG A 128 -6.03 11.87 18.46
C ARG A 128 -5.56 11.23 17.17
N ALA A 129 -5.90 9.97 16.92
CA ALA A 129 -5.41 9.25 15.74
C ALA A 129 -6.26 8.02 15.43
N VAL A 130 -6.25 7.61 14.16
CA VAL A 130 -6.75 6.31 13.71
C VAL A 130 -5.69 5.65 12.83
N GLU A 131 -5.63 4.33 12.86
CA GLU A 131 -4.75 3.58 11.96
C GLU A 131 -5.44 3.35 10.61
N LEU A 132 -4.77 3.74 9.52
CA LEU A 132 -5.20 3.48 8.17
C LEU A 132 -4.50 2.23 7.64
N THR A 133 -5.29 1.20 7.36
CA THR A 133 -4.82 0.01 6.66
C THR A 133 -5.08 0.16 5.17
N VAL A 134 -4.02 0.02 4.38
CA VAL A 134 -4.08 0.11 2.92
C VAL A 134 -3.37 -1.11 2.35
N ALA A 135 -4.11 -1.90 1.58
CA ALA A 135 -3.56 -3.00 0.79
C ALA A 135 -3.49 -2.59 -0.68
N ALA A 136 -2.66 -3.28 -1.46
CA ALA A 136 -2.58 -3.19 -2.91
C ALA A 136 -1.94 -4.46 -3.49
N ASN A 137 -2.14 -4.69 -4.77
CA ASN A 137 -1.57 -5.81 -5.49
C ASN A 137 -1.31 -5.46 -6.94
N ALA A 138 -0.32 -6.12 -7.54
CA ALA A 138 -0.01 -5.98 -8.96
C ALA A 138 0.44 -7.30 -9.54
N GLU A 139 -0.16 -7.67 -10.67
CA GLU A 139 0.23 -8.83 -11.47
C GLU A 139 1.35 -8.50 -12.45
N ILE A 140 2.13 -9.52 -12.81
CA ILE A 140 3.08 -9.45 -13.92
C ILE A 140 2.34 -9.06 -15.22
N ARG A 141 2.86 -8.04 -15.91
CA ARG A 141 2.40 -7.65 -17.25
C ARG A 141 3.56 -7.70 -18.23
N ILE A 142 3.31 -8.32 -19.38
CA ILE A 142 4.23 -8.47 -20.53
C ILE A 142 3.86 -7.42 -21.57
#